data_AF-A0A661L3Z4-F1
#
_entry.id   AF-A0A661L3Z4-F1
#
_cell.length_a   1.000
_cell.length_b   1.000
_cell.length_c   1.000
_cell.angle_alpha   90.00
_cell.angle_beta   90.00
_cell.angle_gamma   90.00
#
_symmetry.space_group_name_H-M   'P 1'
#
loop_
_entity.id
_entity.type
_entity.pdbx_description
1 polymer ?
#
loop_
_entity_poly.entity_id
_entity_poly.type
_entity_poly.pdbx_seq_one_letter_code
_entity_poly.pdbx_strand_id
1 'polypeptide(L)' 'AIYLTRKLRLDTFKKIGDQYEIDNDRTVRSVFERMSKRLIANRDLARKMEELQDLIKKSQEWT' A
#
# COMPACT_ATOMS: atom_id res chain seq x y z
N ALA A 1 -0.70 -5.48 1.10
CA ALA A 1 0.59 -5.14 1.74
C ALA A 1 1.35 -4.07 0.94
N ILE A 2 1.82 -4.34 -0.29
CA ILE A 2 2.55 -3.39 -1.18
C ILE A 2 1.94 -1.97 -1.26
N TYR A 3 0.63 -1.85 -1.53
CA TYR A 3 -0.05 -0.54 -1.63
C TYR A 3 0.08 0.28 -0.34
N LEU A 4 -0.15 -0.37 0.81
CA LEU A 4 -0.08 0.26 2.12
C LEU A 4 1.35 0.61 2.52
N THR A 5 2.32 -0.25 2.22
CA THR A 5 3.74 0.04 2.44
C THR A 5 4.13 1.35 1.75
N ARG A 6 3.74 1.54 0.48
CA ARG A 6 3.99 2.80 -0.23
C ARG A 6 3.22 3.98 0.38
N LYS A 7 1.96 3.79 0.74
CA LYS A 7 1.11 4.87 1.28
C LYS A 7 1.52 5.34 2.67
N LEU A 8 1.95 4.43 3.53
CA LEU A 8 2.27 4.72 4.93
C LEU A 8 3.74 5.06 5.15
N ARG A 9 4.67 4.36 4.45
CA ARG A 9 6.12 4.54 4.66
C ARG A 9 6.80 5.40 3.61
N LEU A 10 6.11 5.70 2.49
CA LEU A 10 6.66 6.46 1.36
C LEU A 10 7.96 5.85 0.77
N ASP A 11 8.19 4.55 0.99
CA ASP A 11 9.32 3.79 0.43
C ASP A 11 9.27 3.73 -1.10
N THR A 12 10.40 3.76 -1.80
CA THR A 12 10.46 3.67 -3.27
C THR A 12 9.98 2.31 -3.76
N PHE A 13 9.49 2.21 -5.00
CA PHE A 13 9.06 0.92 -5.57
C PHE A 13 10.16 -0.13 -5.58
N LYS A 14 11.42 0.29 -5.75
CA LYS A 14 12.59 -0.58 -5.63
C LYS A 14 12.71 -1.16 -4.21
N LYS A 15 12.72 -0.29 -3.19
CA LYS A 15 12.83 -0.72 -1.78
C LYS A 15 11.66 -1.60 -1.34
N ILE A 16 10.46 -1.31 -1.84
CA ILE A 16 9.30 -2.18 -1.64
C ILE A 16 9.51 -3.52 -2.36
N GLY A 17 10.01 -3.51 -3.59
CA GLY A 17 10.38 -4.74 -4.30
C GLY A 17 11.31 -5.61 -3.48
N ASP A 18 12.40 -5.04 -2.96
CA ASP A 18 13.36 -5.73 -2.11
C ASP A 18 12.70 -6.35 -0.85
N GLN A 19 11.76 -5.63 -0.20
CA GLN A 19 11.03 -6.13 0.98
C GLN A 19 10.09 -7.31 0.70
N TYR A 20 9.58 -7.40 -0.53
CA TYR A 20 8.63 -8.44 -0.94
C TYR A 20 9.24 -9.46 -1.90
N GLU A 21 10.57 -9.48 -2.03
CA GLU A 21 11.32 -10.35 -2.96
C GLU A 21 10.82 -10.23 -4.42
N ILE A 22 10.41 -9.02 -4.81
CA ILE A 22 10.02 -8.67 -6.17
C ILE A 22 11.18 -7.91 -6.80
N ASP A 23 11.93 -8.59 -7.65
CA ASP A 23 13.10 -8.07 -8.37
C ASP A 23 12.79 -6.91 -9.32
N ASN A 24 11.52 -6.75 -9.68
CA ASN A 24 11.08 -5.82 -10.71
C ASN A 24 10.20 -4.70 -10.15
N ASP A 25 10.76 -3.49 -10.11
CA ASP A 25 10.08 -2.27 -9.67
C ASP A 25 8.83 -1.93 -10.50
N ARG A 26 8.79 -2.31 -11.79
CA ARG A 26 7.61 -2.16 -12.66
C ARG A 26 6.47 -3.05 -12.21
N THR A 27 6.77 -4.27 -11.72
CA THR A 27 5.76 -5.17 -11.16
C THR A 27 5.13 -4.55 -9.91
N VAL A 28 5.96 -4.02 -9.01
CA VAL A 28 5.49 -3.34 -7.79
C VAL A 28 4.62 -2.13 -8.16
N ARG A 29 5.06 -1.31 -9.13
CA ARG A 29 4.27 -0.17 -9.63
C ARG A 29 2.93 -0.62 -10.22
N SER A 30 2.93 -1.65 -11.06
CA SER A 30 1.70 -2.19 -11.66
C SER A 30 0.70 -2.68 -10.61
N VAL A 31 1.18 -3.34 -9.55
CA VAL A 31 0.33 -3.76 -8.42
C VAL A 31 -0.25 -2.54 -7.70
N PHE A 32 0.58 -1.52 -7.44
CA PHE A 32 0.14 -0.28 -6.81
C PHE A 32 -0.94 0.45 -7.63
N GLU A 33 -0.74 0.57 -8.94
CA GLU A 33 -1.68 1.23 -9.86
C GLU A 33 -3.00 0.45 -9.96
N ARG A 34 -2.94 -0.89 -10.08
CA ARG A 34 -4.14 -1.73 -10.09
C ARG A 34 -4.94 -1.59 -8.80
N MET A 35 -4.27 -1.53 -7.65
CA MET A 35 -4.96 -1.33 -6.38
C MET A 35 -5.58 0.07 -6.29
N SER A 36 -4.86 1.10 -6.74
CA SER A 36 -5.38 2.49 -6.81
C SER A 36 -6.65 2.56 -7.66
N LYS A 37 -6.65 1.95 -8.85
CA LYS A 37 -7.82 1.90 -9.74
C LYS A 37 -8.99 1.15 -9.09
N ARG A 38 -8.73 0.03 -8.40
CA ARG A 38 -9.78 -0.73 -7.68
C ARG A 38 -10.41 0.07 -6.55
N LEU A 39 -9.62 0.85 -5.81
CA LEU A 39 -10.13 1.70 -4.73
C LEU A 39 -10.99 2.85 -5.28
N ILE A 40 -10.58 3.45 -6.41
CA ILE A 40 -11.40 4.47 -7.09
C ILE A 40 -12.74 3.87 -7.56
N ALA A 41 -12.70 2.66 -8.12
CA ALA A 41 -13.89 2.00 -8.66
C ALA A 41 -14.83 1.43 -7.58
N ASN A 42 -14.34 1.12 -6.38
CA ASN A 42 -15.10 0.47 -5.32
C ASN A 42 -14.99 1.25 -4.00
N ARG A 43 -16.05 2.02 -3.69
CA ARG A 43 -16.13 2.86 -2.48
C ARG A 43 -16.07 2.07 -1.18
N ASP A 44 -16.69 0.89 -1.12
CA ASP A 44 -16.67 0.06 0.10
C ASP A 44 -15.25 -0.44 0.39
N LEU A 45 -14.53 -0.82 -0.67
CA LEU A 45 -13.12 -1.21 -0.56
C LEU A 45 -12.25 -0.03 -0.14
N ALA A 46 -12.53 1.17 -0.66
CA ALA A 46 -11.83 2.40 -0.27
C ALA A 46 -12.02 2.69 1.23
N ARG A 47 -13.26 2.65 1.74
CA ARG A 47 -13.55 2.89 3.16
C ARG A 47 -12.81 1.89 4.06
N LYS A 48 -12.88 0.60 3.75
CA LYS A 48 -12.15 -0.44 4.51
C LYS A 48 -10.63 -0.21 4.48
N MET A 49 -10.11 0.32 3.38
CA MET A 49 -8.68 0.63 3.25
C MET A 49 -8.27 1.86 4.06
N GLU A 50 -9.15 2.85 4.22
CA GLU A 50 -8.94 4.00 5.10
C GLU A 50 -8.96 3.57 6.56
N GLU A 51 -9.97 2.80 6.98
CA GLU A 51 -10.06 2.24 8.34
C GLU A 51 -8.80 1.47 8.71
N LEU A 52 -8.29 0.64 7.80
CA LEU A 52 -7.07 -0.13 8.03
C LEU A 52 -5.81 0.75 8.10
N GLN A 53 -5.74 1.83 7.33
CA GLN A 53 -4.63 2.80 7.45
C GLN A 53 -4.65 3.50 8.81
N ASP A 54 -5.82 3.90 9.29
CA ASP A 54 -5.96 4.57 10.58
C ASP A 54 -5.63 3.64 11.75
N LEU A 55 -6.05 2.38 11.68
CA LEU A 55 -5.68 1.36 12.67
C LEU A 55 -4.16 1.15 12.73
N ILE A 56 -3.50 1.06 11.57
CA ILE A 56 -2.03 0.90 11.52
C ILE A 56 -1.34 2.13 12.12
N LYS A 57 -1.75 3.35 11.73
CA LYS A 57 -1.16 4.58 12.29
C LYS A 57 -1.28 4.63 13.81
N LYS A 58 -2.49 4.38 14.34
CA LYS A 58 -2.72 4.33 15.80
C LYS A 58 -1.84 3.28 16.47
N SER A 59 -1.68 2.10 15.89
CA SER A 59 -0.81 1.07 16.48
C SER A 59 0.67 1.49 16.56
N GLN A 60 1.13 2.33 15.63
CA GLN A 60 2.51 2.83 15.62
C GLN A 60 2.74 4.03 16.55
N GLU A 61 1.69 4.79 16.90
CA GLU A 61 1.77 5.89 17.87
C GLU A 61 1.87 5.40 19.32
N TRP A 62 1.41 4.18 19.59
CA TRP A 62 1.46 3.55 20.91
C TRP A 62 2.77 2.79 21.19
N THR A 63 3.72 2.82 20.24
CA THR A 63 5.03 2.14 20.34
C THR A 63 6.15 3.17 20.37
#